data_AF-A0A8T4P354-F1
#
_entry.id   AF-A0A8T4P354-F1
#
_cell.length_a   1.000
_cell.length_b   1.000
_cell.length_c   1.000
_cell.angle_alpha   90.00
_cell.angle_beta   90.00
_cell.angle_gamma   90.00
#
_symmetry.space_group_name_H-M   'P 1'
#
loop_
_entity.id
_entity.type
_entity.pdbx_description
1 polymer ?
#
loop_
_entity_poly.entity_id
_entity_poly.type
_entity_poly.pdbx_seq_one_letter_code
_entity_poly.pdbx_strand_id
1 'polypeptide(L)'
;MDSCGRLELSKSEDIHEVNIELGKQISYLTEIARKKSVPVLITNQVYTDFDNKDRVNIVGGDILKYGSKCLIELQITPNGNRRAILKKHRSMEAEKEIIFKIVEGGVIGTTESKGFKFF
;
A
#
# COMPACT_ATOMS: atom_id res chain seq x y z
N MET A 1 32.78 14.21 23.97
CA MET A 1 32.28 14.05 22.59
C MET A 1 32.32 12.58 22.29
N ASP A 2 31.21 11.86 22.42
CA ASP A 2 30.99 10.51 21.85
C ASP A 2 29.62 10.01 22.30
N SER A 3 28.67 9.85 21.36
CA SER A 3 27.47 8.98 21.46
C SER A 3 26.36 9.28 20.42
N CYS A 4 26.53 10.19 19.46
CA CYS A 4 25.47 10.45 18.47
C CYS A 4 25.52 9.48 17.25
N GLY A 5 26.71 9.06 16.81
CA GLY A 5 26.86 8.31 15.55
C GLY A 5 26.48 6.82 15.57
N ARG A 6 26.34 6.18 16.74
CA ARG A 6 26.12 4.72 16.83
C ARG A 6 24.64 4.31 16.76
N LEU A 7 23.71 5.23 17.03
CA LEU A 7 22.27 4.97 17.05
C LEU A 7 21.61 5.03 15.65
N GLU A 8 22.20 5.75 14.70
CA GLU A 8 21.65 5.87 13.35
C GLU A 8 22.00 4.64 12.49
N LEU A 9 23.21 4.11 12.65
CA LEU A 9 23.68 2.91 11.94
C LEU A 9 22.92 1.64 12.34
N SER A 10 22.56 1.50 13.62
CA SER A 10 21.79 0.34 14.08
C SER A 10 20.35 0.35 13.57
N LYS A 11 19.71 1.53 13.42
CA LYS A 11 18.35 1.63 12.86
C LYS A 11 18.31 1.30 11.37
N SER A 12 19.33 1.68 10.60
CA SER A 12 19.35 1.45 9.16
C SER A 12 19.67 0.00 8.78
N GLU A 13 20.54 -0.68 9.52
CA GLU A 13 20.80 -2.12 9.36
C GLU A 13 19.55 -2.96 9.67
N ASP A 14 18.85 -2.65 10.76
CA ASP A 14 17.64 -3.36 11.19
C ASP A 14 16.50 -3.22 10.15
N ILE A 15 16.33 -2.02 9.57
CA ILE A 15 15.37 -1.79 8.48
C ILE A 15 15.70 -2.62 7.23
N HIS A 16 16.98 -2.81 6.92
CA HIS A 16 17.40 -3.57 5.75
C HIS A 16 17.10 -5.08 5.91
N GLU A 17 17.39 -5.64 7.09
CA GLU A 17 17.08 -7.03 7.40
C GLU A 17 15.58 -7.32 7.38
N VAL A 18 14.77 -6.42 7.97
CA VAL A 18 13.30 -6.51 7.95
C VAL A 18 12.76 -6.53 6.51
N ASN A 19 13.31 -5.69 5.63
CA ASN A 19 12.90 -5.63 4.23
C ASN A 19 13.26 -6.92 3.47
N ILE A 20 14.44 -7.50 3.71
CA ILE A 20 14.84 -8.77 3.11
C ILE A 20 13.89 -9.88 3.53
N GLU A 21 13.55 -9.95 4.82
CA GLU A 21 12.66 -10.99 5.34
C GLU A 21 11.23 -10.82 4.82
N LEU A 22 10.72 -9.58 4.72
CA LEU A 22 9.44 -9.27 4.08
C LEU A 22 9.43 -9.72 2.61
N GLY A 23 10.52 -9.49 1.88
CA GLY A 23 10.67 -9.95 0.50
C GLY A 23 10.57 -11.48 0.36
N LYS A 24 11.19 -12.23 1.28
CA LYS A 24 11.07 -13.70 1.32
C LYS A 24 9.64 -14.14 1.60
N GLN A 25 8.96 -13.53 2.58
CA GLN A 25 7.57 -13.85 2.91
C GLN A 25 6.64 -13.63 1.71
N ILE A 26 6.80 -12.52 0.99
CA ILE A 26 6.03 -12.24 -0.23
C ILE A 26 6.31 -13.29 -1.31
N SER A 27 7.55 -13.74 -1.45
CA SER A 27 7.94 -14.80 -2.39
C SER A 27 7.22 -16.12 -2.07
N TYR A 28 7.24 -16.56 -0.80
CA TYR A 28 6.55 -17.76 -0.36
C TYR A 28 5.04 -17.68 -0.60
N LEU A 29 4.42 -16.55 -0.27
CA LEU A 29 2.99 -16.33 -0.51
C LEU A 29 2.66 -16.39 -2.01
N THR A 30 3.53 -15.82 -2.84
CA THR A 30 3.37 -15.85 -4.30
C THR A 30 3.50 -17.27 -4.84
N GLU A 31 4.43 -18.07 -4.31
CA GLU A 31 4.61 -19.46 -4.69
C GLU A 31 3.39 -20.32 -4.28
N ILE A 32 2.89 -20.15 -3.06
CA ILE A 32 1.68 -20.82 -2.58
C ILE A 32 0.48 -20.46 -3.46
N ALA A 33 0.28 -19.16 -3.74
CA ALA A 33 -0.81 -18.70 -4.61
C ALA A 33 -0.74 -19.33 -6.01
N ARG A 34 0.46 -19.50 -6.56
CA ARG A 34 0.67 -20.14 -7.87
C ARG A 34 0.46 -21.65 -7.84
N LYS A 35 0.99 -22.35 -6.84
CA LYS A 35 0.94 -23.82 -6.75
C LYS A 35 -0.43 -24.34 -6.33
N LYS A 36 -1.10 -23.63 -5.43
CA LYS A 36 -2.41 -24.05 -4.87
C LYS A 36 -3.60 -23.36 -5.52
N SER A 37 -3.36 -22.42 -6.44
CA SER A 37 -4.41 -21.62 -7.10
C SER A 37 -5.34 -20.90 -6.11
N VAL A 38 -4.82 -20.50 -4.95
CA VAL A 38 -5.56 -19.77 -3.90
C VAL A 38 -5.25 -18.26 -4.02
N PRO A 39 -6.25 -17.36 -3.99
CA PRO A 39 -6.00 -15.94 -3.96
C PRO A 39 -5.40 -15.51 -2.62
N VAL A 40 -4.33 -14.72 -2.66
CA VAL A 40 -3.69 -14.13 -1.47
C VAL A 40 -3.89 -12.63 -1.49
N LEU A 41 -4.45 -12.09 -0.40
CA LEU A 41 -4.59 -10.66 -0.16
C LEU A 41 -3.66 -10.27 0.99
N ILE A 42 -2.85 -9.24 0.76
CA ILE A 42 -1.92 -8.71 1.76
C ILE A 42 -2.31 -7.25 2.00
N THR A 43 -2.51 -6.88 3.26
CA THR A 43 -2.69 -5.50 3.67
C THR A 43 -1.38 -5.00 4.25
N ASN A 44 -0.84 -3.90 3.70
CA ASN A 44 0.28 -3.21 4.31
C ASN A 44 -0.18 -1.86 4.86
N GLN A 45 0.36 -1.47 6.01
CA GLN A 45 0.19 -0.12 6.53
C GLN A 45 1.16 0.81 5.80
N VAL A 46 0.64 1.87 5.21
CA VAL A 46 1.45 2.92 4.56
C VAL A 46 1.59 4.10 5.51
N TYR A 47 2.82 4.55 5.71
CA TYR A 47 3.10 5.83 6.35
C TYR A 47 3.30 6.85 5.23
N THR A 48 2.52 7.93 5.24
CA THR A 48 2.76 9.06 4.35
C THR A 48 3.82 9.93 5.01
N ASP A 49 5.01 10.05 4.41
CA ASP A 49 5.98 11.07 4.83
C ASP A 49 5.31 12.45 4.67
N PHE A 50 5.06 13.13 5.78
CA PHE A 50 4.39 14.43 5.80
C PHE A 50 5.20 15.54 5.09
N ASP A 51 6.49 15.33 4.82
CA ASP A 51 7.38 16.29 4.17
C ASP A 51 7.29 16.29 2.64
N ASN A 52 6.74 15.25 2.01
CA ASN A 52 6.54 15.18 0.56
C ASN A 52 5.17 14.58 0.23
N LYS A 53 4.13 15.43 0.21
CA LYS A 53 2.73 15.06 -0.09
C LYS A 53 2.50 14.31 -1.41
N ASP A 54 3.45 14.33 -2.34
CA ASP A 54 3.34 13.69 -3.65
C ASP A 54 4.05 12.33 -3.76
N ARG A 55 4.68 11.83 -2.68
CA ARG A 55 5.29 10.49 -2.66
C ARG A 55 4.75 9.67 -1.51
N VAL A 56 3.80 8.79 -1.81
CA VAL A 56 3.41 7.71 -0.91
C VAL A 56 4.60 6.74 -0.79
N ASN A 57 5.51 7.03 0.13
CA ASN A 57 6.62 6.14 0.47
C ASN A 57 6.05 4.97 1.29
N ILE A 58 5.68 3.89 0.62
CA ILE A 58 5.28 2.64 1.27
C ILE A 58 6.45 2.20 2.17
N VAL A 59 6.20 1.99 3.47
CA VAL A 59 7.20 1.37 4.36
C VAL A 59 7.43 -0.06 3.86
N GLY A 60 8.68 -0.35 3.48
CA GLY A 60 9.05 -1.50 2.65
C GLY A 60 9.55 -1.15 1.24
N GLY A 61 9.54 0.14 0.88
CA GLY A 61 10.03 0.65 -0.39
C GLY A 61 9.40 -0.01 -1.61
N ASP A 62 10.23 -0.24 -2.63
CA ASP A 62 9.90 -0.82 -3.93
C ASP A 62 9.49 -2.31 -3.86
N ILE A 63 9.68 -3.01 -2.73
CA ILE A 63 9.46 -4.46 -2.60
C ILE A 63 7.99 -4.83 -2.87
N LEU A 64 7.05 -4.11 -2.25
CA LEU A 64 5.63 -4.35 -2.49
C LEU A 64 5.21 -3.93 -3.89
N LYS A 65 5.85 -2.90 -4.46
CA LYS A 65 5.60 -2.42 -5.81
C LYS A 65 6.04 -3.45 -6.87
N TYR A 66 7.16 -4.13 -6.66
CA TYR A 66 7.65 -5.18 -7.56
C TYR A 66 7.01 -6.54 -7.30
N GLY A 67 6.80 -6.92 -6.04
CA GLY A 67 6.26 -8.23 -5.64
C GLY A 67 4.76 -8.41 -5.87
N SER A 68 3.98 -7.32 -5.92
CA SER A 68 2.53 -7.40 -6.11
C SER A 68 2.12 -7.42 -7.59
N LYS A 69 1.18 -8.31 -7.93
CA LYS A 69 0.49 -8.36 -9.24
C LYS A 69 -0.65 -7.34 -9.34
N CYS A 70 -1.21 -6.95 -8.20
CA CYS A 70 -2.26 -5.95 -8.06
C CYS A 70 -1.92 -5.08 -6.85
N LEU A 71 -1.94 -3.76 -7.03
CA LEU A 71 -1.71 -2.78 -5.97
C LEU A 71 -2.90 -1.83 -5.93
N ILE A 72 -3.55 -1.76 -4.77
CA ILE A 72 -4.68 -0.87 -4.51
C ILE A 72 -4.28 0.04 -3.34
N GLU A 73 -4.38 1.34 -3.56
CA GLU A 73 -4.20 2.34 -2.52
C GLU A 73 -5.56 2.67 -1.90
N LEU A 74 -5.62 2.69 -0.57
CA LEU A 74 -6.83 3.04 0.18
C LEU A 74 -6.66 4.42 0.81
N GLN A 75 -7.58 5.33 0.52
CA GLN A 75 -7.63 6.68 1.06
C GLN A 75 -8.94 6.91 1.82
N ILE A 76 -8.92 7.83 2.78
CA ILE A 76 -10.11 8.33 3.45
C ILE A 76 -10.50 9.65 2.76
N THR A 77 -11.75 9.74 2.32
CA THR A 77 -12.30 10.97 1.71
C THR A 77 -12.72 11.97 2.80
N PRO A 78 -12.78 13.28 2.49
CA PRO A 78 -13.26 14.29 3.44
C PRO A 78 -14.67 14.04 3.99
N ASN A 79 -15.52 13.37 3.21
CA ASN A 79 -16.90 13.02 3.58
C ASN A 79 -16.99 11.79 4.51
N GLY A 80 -15.84 11.23 4.94
CA GLY A 80 -15.78 10.03 5.79
C GLY A 80 -15.92 8.70 5.04
N ASN A 81 -16.13 8.73 3.71
CA ASN A 81 -16.10 7.54 2.86
C ASN A 81 -14.67 7.05 2.61
N ARG A 82 -14.51 5.85 2.06
CA ARG A 82 -13.23 5.26 1.65
C ARG A 82 -13.11 5.28 0.13
N ARG A 83 -11.91 5.54 -0.38
CA ARG A 83 -11.58 5.53 -1.80
C ARG A 83 -10.53 4.46 -2.04
N ALA A 84 -10.77 3.55 -2.97
CA ALA A 84 -9.79 2.59 -3.45
C ALA A 84 -9.32 3.02 -4.84
N ILE A 85 -8.01 3.17 -5.01
CA ILE A 85 -7.36 3.58 -6.25
C ILE A 85 -6.48 2.43 -6.75
N LEU A 86 -6.70 1.98 -7.97
CA LEU A 86 -5.93 0.92 -8.60
C LEU A 86 -4.60 1.49 -9.10
N LYS A 87 -3.50 1.27 -8.37
CA LYS A 87 -2.17 1.75 -8.76
C LYS A 87 -1.47 0.85 -9.76
N LYS A 88 -1.69 -0.46 -9.67
CA LYS A 88 -1.06 -1.44 -10.57
C LYS A 88 -2.00 -2.62 -10.76
N HIS A 89 -2.21 -3.01 -12.01
CA HIS A 89 -2.85 -4.28 -12.34
C HIS A 89 -2.33 -4.79 -13.68
N ARG A 90 -2.25 -6.11 -13.84
CA ARG A 90 -1.73 -6.73 -15.07
C ARG A 90 -2.66 -6.59 -16.31
N SER A 91 -3.94 -6.29 -16.10
CA SER A 91 -4.97 -6.29 -17.16
C SER A 91 -5.92 -5.09 -17.11
N MET A 92 -5.73 -4.17 -16.17
CA MET A 92 -6.59 -2.99 -16.02
C MET A 92 -5.72 -1.74 -16.00
N GLU A 93 -6.23 -0.66 -16.57
CA GLU A 93 -5.59 0.64 -16.52
C GLU A 93 -5.44 1.10 -15.07
N ALA A 94 -4.29 1.71 -14.78
CA ALA A 94 -4.03 2.34 -13.51
C ALA A 94 -4.91 3.57 -13.29
N GLU A 95 -4.98 4.02 -12.04
CA GLU A 95 -5.74 5.19 -11.58
C GLU A 95 -7.27 5.07 -11.72
N LYS A 96 -7.79 3.86 -11.99
CA LYS A 96 -9.21 3.56 -11.78
C LYS A 96 -9.54 3.62 -10.30
N GLU A 97 -10.67 4.22 -9.98
CA GLU A 97 -11.06 4.44 -8.59
C GLU A 97 -12.50 4.02 -8.31
N ILE A 98 -12.75 3.65 -7.05
CA ILE A 98 -14.09 3.43 -6.52
C ILE A 98 -14.18 4.04 -5.13
N ILE A 99 -15.31 4.68 -4.85
CA ILE A 99 -15.62 5.22 -3.53
C ILE A 99 -16.66 4.30 -2.90
N PHE A 100 -16.44 3.95 -1.65
CA PHE A 100 -17.28 3.05 -0.90
C PHE A 100 -17.40 3.47 0.56
N LYS A 101 -18.46 3.02 1.21
CA LYS A 101 -18.68 3.15 2.64
C LYS A 101 -18.59 1.79 3.30
N ILE A 102 -17.97 1.75 4.47
CA ILE A 102 -18.01 0.58 5.35
C ILE A 102 -19.23 0.76 6.25
N VAL A 103 -20.14 -0.20 6.19
CA VAL A 103 -21.36 -0.29 7.00
C VAL A 103 -21.36 -1.61 7.77
N GLU A 104 -22.30 -1.80 8.68
CA GLU A 104 -22.41 -3.04 9.46
C GLU A 104 -22.47 -4.30 8.57
N GLY A 105 -23.21 -4.23 7.46
CA GLY A 105 -23.32 -5.31 6.48
C GLY A 105 -22.13 -5.48 5.53
N GLY A 106 -21.05 -4.71 5.69
CA GLY A 106 -19.83 -4.80 4.86
C GLY A 106 -19.54 -3.53 4.06
N VAL A 107 -19.36 -3.67 2.75
CA VAL A 107 -18.91 -2.59 1.85
C VAL A 107 -20.00 -2.24 0.85
N ILE A 108 -20.41 -0.96 0.79
CA ILE A 108 -21.38 -0.46 -0.17
C ILE A 108 -20.71 0.58 -1.07
N GLY A 109 -20.80 0.40 -2.39
CA GLY A 109 -20.32 1.36 -3.37
C GLY A 109 -21.16 2.65 -3.32
N THR A 110 -20.49 3.79 -3.27
CA THR A 110 -21.13 5.11 -3.28
C THR A 110 -20.73 5.84 -4.55
N THR A 111 -21.70 6.25 -5.34
CA THR A 111 -21.47 7.20 -6.43
C THR A 111 -21.38 8.60 -5.84
N GLU A 112 -20.21 8.99 -5.32
CA GLU A 112 -19.95 10.42 -5.19
C GLU A 112 -19.81 10.95 -6.62
N SER A 113 -20.86 11.61 -7.11
CA SER A 113 -20.82 12.35 -8.37
C SER A 113 -19.65 13.31 -8.32
N LYS A 114 -18.69 13.15 -9.23
CA LYS A 114 -17.53 14.04 -9.42
C LYS A 114 -17.92 15.50 -9.23
N GLY A 115 -17.62 16.03 -8.05
CA GLY A 115 -17.69 17.44 -7.73
C GLY A 115 -16.29 17.98 -7.47
N PHE A 116 -15.38 17.81 -8.43
CA PHE A 116 -14.12 18.54 -8.42
C PHE A 116 -13.96 19.27 -9.76
N LYS A 117 -14.46 20.51 -9.77
CA LYS A 117 -13.91 21.57 -10.63
C LYS A 117 -12.54 21.93 -10.05
N PHE A 118 -11.51 21.87 -10.90
CA PHE A 118 -10.25 22.55 -10.66
C PHE A 118 -10.52 24.05 -10.47
N PHE A 119 -10.02 24.59 -9.36
CA PHE A 119 -9.47 25.94 -9.30
C PHE A 119 -8.04 25.80 -8.80
#